data_AF-A0A495Z365-F1
#
_entry.id   AF-A0A495Z365-F1
#
_cell.length_a   1.000
_cell.length_b   1.000
_cell.length_c   1.000
_cell.angle_alpha   90.00
_cell.angle_beta   90.00
_cell.angle_gamma   90.00
#
_symmetry.space_group_name_H-M   'P 1'
#
loop_
_entity.id
_entity.type
_entity.pdbx_description
1 polymer ?
#
loop_
_entity_poly.entity_id
_entity_poly.type
_entity_poly.pdbx_seq_one_letter_code
_entity_poly.pdbx_strand_id
1 'polypeptide(L)'
;MEHATTLDHTEDVYEPSLTPDSLGKLGMWIFLVGDTMSFGALLAAYAAIRAGAGIVGWVPPDEILGINLTAFMTFLLICSSVTMVKALESIQDGKVGRMCDFLGLTILGGVIFLGLQAYEWYHLIHHGLTLTGIPEHGLSGAAISGSTLFGPTFYAITGFHGLHVTGGVIYLIVILRNGWSGRYTAEFNHEVEIVGLYWHFVDLIWIMVFTFIYLL
;
A
#
# COMPACT_ATOMS: atom_id res chain seq x y z
N MET A 1 -66.37 18.89 -15.32
CA MET A 1 -65.34 19.88 -14.95
C MET A 1 -64.85 19.46 -13.57
N GLU A 2 -64.12 18.36 -13.54
CA GLU A 2 -62.65 18.26 -13.51
C GLU A 2 -62.16 18.26 -12.06
N HIS A 3 -61.87 17.04 -11.61
CA HIS A 3 -61.37 16.69 -10.29
C HIS A 3 -59.86 16.96 -10.31
N ALA A 4 -59.40 18.04 -9.68
CA ALA A 4 -57.98 18.31 -9.53
C ALA A 4 -57.43 17.45 -8.38
N THR A 5 -56.93 16.26 -8.72
CA THR A 5 -56.11 15.44 -7.82
C THR A 5 -54.69 15.95 -7.90
N THR A 6 -54.23 16.65 -6.86
CA THR A 6 -52.84 17.02 -6.69
C THR A 6 -52.01 15.75 -6.50
N LEU A 7 -51.17 15.42 -7.47
CA LEU A 7 -50.13 14.40 -7.32
C LEU A 7 -49.12 14.93 -6.31
N ASP A 8 -49.17 14.40 -5.09
CA ASP A 8 -48.11 14.54 -4.11
C ASP A 8 -46.92 13.76 -4.63
N HIS A 9 -45.93 14.50 -5.11
CA HIS A 9 -44.67 13.97 -5.60
C HIS A 9 -43.86 13.60 -4.36
N THR A 10 -44.10 12.41 -3.81
CA THR A 10 -43.15 11.80 -2.88
C THR A 10 -41.88 11.56 -3.69
N GLU A 11 -40.96 12.52 -3.65
CA GLU A 11 -39.56 12.26 -3.92
C GLU A 11 -39.18 11.09 -3.01
N ASP A 12 -39.08 9.90 -3.60
CA ASP A 12 -38.35 8.80 -3.00
C ASP A 12 -36.95 9.34 -2.74
N VAL A 13 -36.72 9.84 -1.53
CA VAL A 13 -35.39 10.06 -1.00
C VAL A 13 -34.71 8.71 -1.17
N TYR A 14 -33.80 8.62 -2.13
CA TYR A 14 -32.89 7.50 -2.28
C TYR A 14 -32.05 7.49 -1.00
N GLU A 15 -32.59 6.92 0.07
CA GLU A 15 -31.78 6.52 1.20
C GLU A 15 -31.01 5.30 0.68
N PRO A 16 -29.68 5.39 0.49
CA PRO A 16 -28.92 4.21 0.19
C PRO A 16 -29.11 3.29 1.40
N SER A 17 -29.96 2.27 1.22
CA SER A 17 -30.16 1.27 2.26
C SER A 17 -28.79 0.70 2.55
N LEU A 18 -28.36 0.81 3.80
CA LEU A 18 -27.06 0.33 4.27
C LEU A 18 -27.08 -1.20 4.23
N THR A 19 -26.99 -1.76 3.03
CA THR A 19 -26.84 -3.18 2.75
C THR A 19 -25.46 -3.64 3.26
N PRO A 20 -25.30 -4.91 3.68
CA PRO A 20 -24.02 -5.43 4.18
C PRO A 20 -22.82 -5.12 3.27
N ASP A 21 -23.04 -5.17 1.96
CA ASP A 21 -22.03 -4.89 0.94
C ASP A 21 -21.58 -3.42 0.95
N SER A 22 -22.51 -2.49 1.20
CA SER A 22 -22.22 -1.06 1.31
C SER A 22 -21.48 -0.72 2.61
N LEU A 23 -21.79 -1.42 3.71
CA LEU A 23 -21.13 -1.24 5.00
C LEU A 23 -19.67 -1.68 4.98
N GLY A 24 -19.35 -2.82 4.34
CA GLY A 24 -17.97 -3.27 4.22
C GLY A 24 -17.11 -2.29 3.43
N LYS A 25 -17.62 -1.76 2.31
CA LYS A 25 -16.92 -0.75 1.51
C LYS A 25 -16.73 0.56 2.28
N LEU A 26 -17.77 1.03 2.96
CA LEU A 26 -17.68 2.24 3.80
C LEU A 26 -16.64 2.06 4.91
N GLY A 27 -16.66 0.92 5.60
CA GLY A 27 -15.68 0.58 6.64
C GLY A 27 -14.26 0.58 6.11
N MET A 28 -14.04 0.01 4.91
CA MET A 28 -12.75 0.06 4.24
C MET A 28 -12.33 1.50 3.94
N TRP A 29 -13.18 2.33 3.34
CA TRP A 29 -12.85 3.74 3.07
C TRP A 29 -12.48 4.52 4.32
N ILE A 30 -13.22 4.35 5.43
CA ILE A 30 -12.90 4.98 6.71
C ILE A 30 -11.53 4.53 7.21
N PHE A 31 -11.25 3.22 7.13
CA PHE A 31 -9.94 2.66 7.46
C PHE A 31 -8.83 3.27 6.60
N LEU A 32 -9.01 3.34 5.27
CA LEU A 32 -8.01 3.90 4.33
C LEU A 32 -7.73 5.38 4.59
N VAL A 33 -8.77 6.17 4.92
CA VAL A 33 -8.58 7.58 5.30
C VAL A 33 -7.77 7.69 6.59
N GLY A 34 -8.09 6.89 7.60
CA GLY A 34 -7.31 6.84 8.85
C GLY A 34 -5.85 6.45 8.60
N ASP A 35 -5.62 5.48 7.73
CA ASP A 35 -4.27 5.02 7.42
C ASP A 35 -3.48 6.05 6.59
N THR A 36 -4.16 6.76 5.69
CA THR A 36 -3.60 7.92 4.97
C THR A 36 -3.09 8.98 5.94
N MET A 37 -3.82 9.26 7.01
CA MET A 37 -3.39 10.21 8.04
C MET A 37 -2.15 9.71 8.80
N SER A 38 -2.08 8.42 9.11
CA SER A 38 -0.92 7.80 9.77
C SER A 38 0.34 7.90 8.90
N PHE A 39 0.26 7.52 7.61
CA PHE A 39 1.37 7.68 6.68
C PHE A 39 1.73 9.15 6.45
N GLY A 40 0.72 10.03 6.34
CA GLY A 40 0.93 11.47 6.21
C GLY A 40 1.69 12.06 7.39
N ALA A 41 1.37 11.64 8.62
CA ALA A 41 2.08 12.07 9.82
C ALA A 41 3.54 11.58 9.83
N LEU A 42 3.79 10.33 9.44
CA LEU A 42 5.15 9.78 9.34
C LEU A 42 5.99 10.51 8.27
N LEU A 43 5.43 10.75 7.09
CA LEU A 43 6.10 11.49 6.01
C LEU A 43 6.34 12.96 6.38
N ALA A 44 5.38 13.61 7.06
CA ALA A 44 5.54 14.97 7.55
C ALA A 44 6.65 15.06 8.62
N ALA A 45 6.72 14.07 9.53
CA ALA A 45 7.80 13.98 10.50
C ALA A 45 9.16 13.81 9.83
N TYR A 46 9.27 12.95 8.82
CA TYR A 46 10.48 12.83 8.00
C TYR A 46 10.87 14.15 7.34
N ALA A 47 9.91 14.83 6.69
CA ALA A 47 10.16 16.11 6.04
C ALA A 47 10.64 17.19 7.04
N ALA A 48 10.07 17.23 8.25
CA ALA A 48 10.48 18.15 9.31
C ALA A 48 11.89 17.86 9.82
N ILE A 49 12.23 16.58 10.06
CA ILE A 49 13.58 16.16 10.48
C ILE A 49 14.60 16.55 9.40
N ARG A 50 14.29 16.27 8.15
CA ARG A 50 15.12 16.63 7.01
C ARG A 50 15.33 18.14 6.89
N ALA A 51 14.25 18.92 7.00
CA ALA A 51 14.33 20.38 6.95
C ALA A 51 15.18 20.94 8.10
N GLY A 52 15.09 20.35 9.29
CA GLY A 52 15.88 20.72 10.47
C GLY A 52 17.37 20.37 10.37
N ALA A 53 17.73 19.31 9.64
CA ALA A 53 19.12 18.91 9.41
C ALA A 53 19.87 19.83 8.42
N GLY A 54 19.14 20.55 7.56
CA GLY A 54 19.71 21.40 6.52
C GLY A 54 20.40 20.61 5.38
N ILE A 55 20.86 21.33 4.34
CA ILE A 55 21.44 20.73 3.12
C ILE A 55 22.79 20.03 3.39
N VAL A 56 23.55 20.47 4.39
CA VAL A 56 24.91 19.97 4.68
C VAL A 56 24.91 18.76 5.63
N GLY A 57 23.84 18.55 6.39
CA GLY A 57 23.72 17.49 7.39
C GLY A 57 22.80 16.33 7.00
N TRP A 58 22.23 16.35 5.79
CA TRP A 58 21.38 15.28 5.29
C TRP A 58 22.15 14.36 4.36
N VAL A 59 21.92 13.06 4.48
CA VAL A 59 22.62 12.09 3.65
C VAL A 59 21.93 11.97 2.30
N PRO A 60 22.65 12.14 1.17
CA PRO A 60 22.08 11.94 -0.15
C PRO A 60 21.53 10.51 -0.29
N PRO A 61 20.22 10.33 -0.54
CA PRO A 61 19.62 9.00 -0.64
C PRO A 61 20.24 8.15 -1.76
N ASP A 62 20.72 8.78 -2.83
CA ASP A 62 21.34 8.13 -3.99
C ASP A 62 22.71 7.50 -3.71
N GLU A 63 23.41 7.95 -2.67
CA GLU A 63 24.71 7.40 -2.28
C GLU A 63 24.60 6.15 -1.39
N ILE A 64 23.46 5.98 -0.70
CA ILE A 64 23.24 4.88 0.26
C ILE A 64 22.19 3.88 -0.21
N LEU A 65 21.10 4.37 -0.80
CA LEU A 65 19.95 3.55 -1.14
C LEU A 65 20.06 2.99 -2.55
N GLY A 66 19.62 1.74 -2.72
CA GLY A 66 19.66 1.06 -4.01
C GLY A 66 18.52 1.50 -4.93
N ILE A 67 18.54 2.73 -5.45
CA ILE A 67 17.45 3.29 -6.28
C ILE A 67 17.01 2.34 -7.40
N ASN A 68 17.95 1.66 -8.07
CA ASN A 68 17.63 0.70 -9.13
C ASN A 68 16.81 -0.49 -8.63
N LEU A 69 17.17 -1.03 -7.46
CA LEU A 69 16.46 -2.13 -6.83
C LEU A 69 15.05 -1.66 -6.42
N THR A 70 14.96 -0.52 -5.73
CA THR A 70 13.69 0.03 -5.26
C THR A 70 12.77 0.45 -6.41
N ALA A 71 13.32 1.00 -7.50
CA ALA A 71 12.56 1.29 -8.71
C ALA A 71 11.98 0.03 -9.34
N PHE A 72 12.74 -1.07 -9.35
CA PHE A 72 12.23 -2.37 -9.77
C PHE A 72 11.13 -2.89 -8.83
N MET A 73 11.28 -2.73 -7.51
CA MET A 73 10.23 -3.06 -6.53
C MET A 73 8.94 -2.27 -6.79
N THR A 74 9.04 -0.97 -7.05
CA THR A 74 7.90 -0.10 -7.39
C THR A 74 7.23 -0.53 -8.70
N PHE A 75 8.01 -0.82 -9.74
CA PHE A 75 7.48 -1.36 -11.00
C PHE A 75 6.72 -2.68 -10.78
N LEU A 76 7.26 -3.55 -9.93
CA LEU A 76 6.68 -4.84 -9.61
C LEU A 76 5.35 -4.71 -8.84
N LEU A 77 5.24 -3.76 -7.89
CA LEU A 77 3.98 -3.48 -7.21
C LEU A 77 2.93 -2.89 -8.16
N ILE A 78 3.31 -1.97 -9.05
CA ILE A 78 2.38 -1.43 -10.07
C ILE A 78 1.86 -2.57 -10.95
N CYS A 79 2.72 -3.50 -11.37
CA CYS A 79 2.29 -4.68 -12.12
C CYS A 79 1.34 -5.57 -11.30
N SER A 80 1.63 -5.79 -10.01
CA SER A 80 0.75 -6.52 -9.07
C SER A 80 -0.61 -5.84 -8.89
N SER A 81 -0.63 -4.51 -8.88
CA SER A 81 -1.84 -3.68 -8.88
C SER A 81 -2.69 -3.98 -10.13
N VAL A 82 -2.07 -3.99 -11.32
CA VAL A 82 -2.77 -4.32 -12.58
C VAL A 82 -3.33 -5.75 -12.56
N THR A 83 -2.60 -6.72 -12.00
CA THR A 83 -3.12 -8.10 -11.87
C THR A 83 -4.31 -8.16 -10.92
N MET A 84 -4.34 -7.34 -9.86
CA MET A 84 -5.50 -7.25 -8.98
C MET A 84 -6.76 -6.74 -9.70
N VAL A 85 -6.63 -5.71 -10.55
CA VAL A 85 -7.77 -5.23 -11.38
C VAL A 85 -8.29 -6.34 -12.28
N LYS A 86 -7.39 -7.09 -12.94
CA LYS A 86 -7.76 -8.21 -13.81
C LYS A 86 -8.43 -9.36 -13.05
N ALA A 87 -8.07 -9.57 -11.78
CA ALA A 87 -8.75 -10.53 -10.92
C ALA A 87 -10.20 -10.13 -10.67
N LEU A 88 -10.44 -8.85 -10.34
CA LEU A 88 -11.78 -8.32 -10.12
C LEU A 88 -12.65 -8.38 -11.40
N GLU A 89 -12.09 -7.97 -12.54
CA GLU A 89 -12.76 -8.08 -13.85
C GLU A 89 -13.14 -9.54 -14.15
N SER A 90 -12.23 -10.48 -13.88
CA SER A 90 -12.47 -11.90 -14.14
C SER A 90 -13.61 -12.49 -13.30
N ILE A 91 -13.78 -12.07 -12.05
CA ILE A 91 -14.90 -12.56 -11.22
C ILE A 91 -16.22 -11.91 -11.60
N GLN A 92 -16.21 -10.63 -12.02
CA GLN A 92 -17.40 -9.96 -12.56
C GLN A 92 -17.91 -10.64 -13.85
N ASP A 93 -16.99 -11.18 -14.66
CA ASP A 93 -17.27 -12.04 -15.82
C ASP A 93 -17.71 -13.48 -15.46
N GLY A 94 -17.78 -13.82 -14.16
CA GLY A 94 -18.07 -15.17 -13.68
C GLY A 94 -16.93 -16.19 -13.87
N LYS A 95 -15.73 -15.75 -14.28
CA LYS A 95 -14.56 -16.60 -14.55
C LYS A 95 -13.70 -16.77 -13.30
N VAL A 96 -14.20 -17.50 -12.30
CA VAL A 96 -13.52 -17.73 -11.01
C VAL A 96 -12.11 -18.28 -11.16
N GLY A 97 -11.88 -19.20 -12.11
CA GLY A 97 -10.53 -19.73 -12.36
C GLY A 97 -9.50 -18.65 -12.72
N ARG A 98 -9.88 -17.73 -13.62
CA ARG A 98 -9.00 -16.62 -14.02
C ARG A 98 -8.81 -15.60 -12.90
N MET A 99 -9.85 -15.36 -12.09
CA MET A 99 -9.72 -14.56 -10.87
C MET A 99 -8.63 -15.15 -9.97
N CYS A 100 -8.66 -16.46 -9.70
CA CYS A 100 -7.65 -17.12 -8.87
C CYS A 100 -6.24 -17.03 -9.47
N ASP A 101 -6.10 -17.20 -10.79
CA ASP A 101 -4.80 -17.06 -11.47
C ASP A 101 -4.21 -15.65 -11.27
N PHE A 102 -5.03 -14.61 -11.49
CA PHE A 102 -4.59 -13.23 -11.31
C PHE A 102 -4.34 -12.86 -9.84
N LEU A 103 -5.15 -13.34 -8.90
CA LEU A 103 -4.88 -13.18 -7.47
C LEU A 103 -3.56 -13.84 -7.08
N GLY A 104 -3.26 -15.02 -7.62
CA GLY A 104 -1.98 -15.70 -7.43
C GLY A 104 -0.80 -14.86 -7.91
N LEU A 105 -0.92 -14.21 -9.07
CA LEU A 105 0.10 -13.28 -9.57
C LEU A 105 0.26 -12.04 -8.68
N THR A 106 -0.85 -11.47 -8.20
CA THR A 106 -0.84 -10.33 -7.27
C THR A 106 -0.09 -10.68 -5.98
N ILE A 107 -0.41 -11.84 -5.37
CA ILE A 107 0.24 -12.37 -4.17
C ILE A 107 1.73 -12.60 -4.42
N LEU A 108 2.09 -13.22 -5.55
CA LEU A 108 3.49 -13.45 -5.92
C LEU A 108 4.27 -12.13 -5.99
N GLY A 109 3.68 -11.10 -6.61
CA GLY A 109 4.25 -9.74 -6.62
C GLY A 109 4.47 -9.22 -5.20
N GLY A 110 3.46 -9.29 -4.33
CA GLY A 110 3.58 -8.87 -2.93
C GLY A 110 4.67 -9.61 -2.14
N VAL A 111 4.77 -10.93 -2.33
CA VAL A 111 5.80 -11.75 -1.66
C VAL A 111 7.20 -11.43 -2.16
N ILE A 112 7.37 -11.26 -3.49
CA ILE A 112 8.66 -10.85 -4.06
C ILE A 112 9.05 -9.47 -3.53
N PHE A 113 8.10 -8.52 -3.49
CA PHE A 113 8.33 -7.20 -2.92
C PHE A 113 8.84 -7.27 -1.47
N LEU A 114 8.15 -8.03 -0.60
CA LEU A 114 8.58 -8.21 0.79
C LEU A 114 9.97 -8.85 0.92
N GLY A 115 10.29 -9.82 0.04
CA GLY A 115 11.61 -10.45 0.00
C GLY A 115 12.71 -9.48 -0.42
N LEU A 116 12.45 -8.66 -1.44
CA LEU A 116 13.39 -7.62 -1.89
C LEU A 116 13.57 -6.52 -0.83
N GLN A 117 12.50 -6.14 -0.13
CA GLN A 117 12.56 -5.19 0.98
C GLN A 117 13.41 -5.72 2.14
N ALA A 118 13.24 -6.99 2.50
CA ALA A 118 14.05 -7.63 3.54
C ALA A 118 15.54 -7.73 3.12
N TYR A 119 15.81 -8.02 1.85
CA TYR A 119 17.16 -8.03 1.31
C TYR A 119 17.81 -6.64 1.38
N GLU A 120 17.09 -5.59 1.00
CA GLU A 120 17.57 -4.20 1.08
C GLU A 120 17.90 -3.82 2.53
N TRP A 121 17.01 -4.13 3.47
CA TRP A 121 17.28 -3.88 4.90
C TRP A 121 18.50 -4.62 5.41
N TYR A 122 18.61 -5.91 5.08
CA TYR A 122 19.77 -6.71 5.45
C TYR A 122 21.07 -6.08 4.91
N HIS A 123 21.06 -5.67 3.64
CA HIS A 123 22.20 -5.02 2.99
C HIS A 123 22.54 -3.69 3.68
N LEU A 124 21.56 -2.83 3.94
CA LEU A 124 21.75 -1.51 4.55
C LEU A 124 22.26 -1.60 6.00
N ILE A 125 21.70 -2.52 6.81
CA ILE A 125 22.13 -2.76 8.19
C ILE A 125 23.58 -3.25 8.22
N HIS A 126 23.95 -4.18 7.34
CA HIS A 126 25.33 -4.68 7.25
C HIS A 126 26.33 -3.64 6.77
N HIS A 127 25.90 -2.65 5.98
CA HIS A 127 26.70 -1.50 5.59
C HIS A 127 26.71 -0.40 6.68
N GLY A 128 25.94 -0.51 7.75
CA GLY A 128 26.02 0.40 8.90
C GLY A 128 24.90 1.44 8.95
N LEU A 129 23.88 1.37 8.10
CA LEU A 129 22.63 2.09 8.32
C LEU A 129 21.74 1.29 9.28
N THR A 130 21.84 1.55 10.58
CA THR A 130 21.12 0.79 11.61
C THR A 130 19.84 1.49 12.07
N LEU A 131 18.98 0.75 12.79
CA LEU A 131 17.75 1.29 13.39
C LEU A 131 18.00 2.40 14.42
N THR A 132 19.21 2.50 14.98
CA THR A 132 19.60 3.54 15.95
C THR A 132 20.36 4.71 15.32
N GLY A 133 20.59 4.67 14.01
CA GLY A 133 21.35 5.67 13.26
C GLY A 133 22.60 5.10 12.60
N ILE A 134 23.52 5.99 12.23
CA ILE A 134 24.82 5.65 11.64
C ILE A 134 25.85 5.57 12.79
N PRO A 135 26.61 4.46 12.95
CA PRO A 135 27.65 4.33 13.97
C PRO A 135 28.70 5.46 13.86
N GLU A 136 29.28 5.87 14.99
CA GLU A 136 30.30 6.94 15.06
C GLU A 136 31.56 6.65 14.22
N HIS A 137 31.80 5.39 13.82
CA HIS A 137 32.89 4.99 12.93
C HIS A 137 32.55 5.01 11.42
N GLY A 138 31.36 5.50 11.05
CA GLY A 138 30.94 5.67 9.67
C GLY A 138 30.64 4.37 8.92
N LEU A 139 29.92 4.51 7.81
CA LEU A 139 29.91 3.55 6.70
C LEU A 139 31.37 3.38 6.26
N SER A 140 31.92 2.16 6.26
CA SER A 140 33.32 1.86 5.87
C SER A 140 33.82 2.76 4.72
N GLY A 141 34.54 3.85 5.06
CA GLY A 141 35.15 4.76 4.08
C GLY A 141 34.40 6.05 3.71
N ALA A 142 33.18 6.29 4.18
CA ALA A 142 32.44 7.54 3.95
C ALA A 142 32.25 8.31 5.26
N ALA A 143 32.80 9.52 5.33
CA ALA A 143 32.55 10.47 6.42
C ALA A 143 31.12 11.01 6.32
N ILE A 144 30.14 10.21 6.73
CA ILE A 144 28.73 10.62 6.68
C ILE A 144 28.44 11.47 7.92
N SER A 145 28.55 12.78 7.77
CA SER A 145 27.97 13.78 8.69
C SER A 145 26.45 13.88 8.49
N GLY A 146 25.78 12.73 8.51
CA GLY A 146 24.34 12.60 8.35
C GLY A 146 23.61 12.69 9.69
N SER A 147 22.40 13.22 9.69
CA SER A 147 21.55 13.14 10.89
C SER A 147 21.41 11.68 11.34
N THR A 148 21.67 11.40 12.61
CA THR A 148 21.52 10.07 13.22
C THR A 148 20.08 9.53 13.12
N LEU A 149 19.14 10.39 12.73
CA LEU A 149 17.71 10.10 12.62
C LEU A 149 17.29 9.53 11.27
N PHE A 150 18.14 9.60 10.22
CA PHE A 150 17.77 9.08 8.89
C PHE A 150 17.42 7.59 8.92
N GLY A 151 18.30 6.74 9.46
CA GLY A 151 18.06 5.29 9.58
C GLY A 151 16.78 4.95 10.36
N PRO A 152 16.61 5.44 11.61
CA PRO A 152 15.39 5.22 12.38
C PRO A 152 14.11 5.62 11.65
N THR A 153 14.09 6.81 11.01
CA THR A 153 12.91 7.28 10.27
C THR A 153 12.67 6.47 9.00
N PHE A 154 13.73 6.10 8.27
CA PHE A 154 13.66 5.23 7.10
C PHE A 154 13.02 3.88 7.44
N TYR A 155 13.53 3.18 8.47
CA TYR A 155 13.01 1.87 8.87
C TYR A 155 11.61 1.97 9.48
N ALA A 156 11.28 3.07 10.17
CA ALA A 156 9.93 3.28 10.69
C ALA A 156 8.90 3.39 9.54
N ILE A 157 9.18 4.22 8.53
CA ILE A 157 8.27 4.44 7.39
C ILE A 157 8.16 3.18 6.51
N THR A 158 9.30 2.66 6.07
CA THR A 158 9.32 1.48 5.19
C THR A 158 8.84 0.23 5.93
N GLY A 159 9.07 0.13 7.24
CA GLY A 159 8.60 -0.98 8.07
C GLY A 159 7.10 -0.93 8.31
N PHE A 160 6.55 0.25 8.60
CA PHE A 160 5.10 0.43 8.70
C PHE A 160 4.41 0.07 7.39
N HIS A 161 4.98 0.47 6.25
CA HIS A 161 4.51 0.03 4.93
C HIS A 161 4.63 -1.49 4.73
N GLY A 162 5.78 -2.08 5.05
CA GLY A 162 5.99 -3.53 4.93
C GLY A 162 5.00 -4.36 5.75
N LEU A 163 4.58 -3.86 6.93
CA LEU A 163 3.51 -4.47 7.72
C LEU A 163 2.16 -4.44 6.99
N HIS A 164 1.81 -3.33 6.33
CA HIS A 164 0.59 -3.23 5.51
C HIS A 164 0.63 -4.18 4.32
N VAL A 165 1.74 -4.23 3.58
CA VAL A 165 1.90 -5.18 2.48
C VAL A 165 1.77 -6.62 2.98
N THR A 166 2.38 -6.95 4.12
CA THR A 166 2.25 -8.28 4.73
C THR A 166 0.79 -8.60 5.09
N GLY A 167 0.07 -7.66 5.71
CA GLY A 167 -1.36 -7.80 6.00
C GLY A 167 -2.20 -7.98 4.73
N GLY A 168 -1.90 -7.22 3.68
CA GLY A 168 -2.53 -7.35 2.36
C GLY A 168 -2.29 -8.70 1.70
N VAL A 169 -1.05 -9.21 1.74
CA VAL A 169 -0.71 -10.53 1.20
C VAL A 169 -1.49 -11.61 1.95
N ILE A 170 -1.55 -11.54 3.28
CA ILE A 170 -2.33 -12.49 4.09
C ILE A 170 -3.81 -12.41 3.71
N TYR A 171 -4.36 -11.20 3.57
CA TYR A 171 -5.76 -11.01 3.17
C TYR A 171 -6.03 -11.59 1.77
N LEU A 172 -5.18 -11.31 0.79
CA LEU A 172 -5.27 -11.88 -0.56
C LEU A 172 -5.20 -13.41 -0.56
N ILE A 173 -4.34 -14.02 0.28
CA ILE A 173 -4.26 -15.48 0.43
C ILE A 173 -5.59 -16.05 0.93
N VAL A 174 -6.23 -15.38 1.90
CA VAL A 174 -7.54 -15.79 2.42
C VAL A 174 -8.60 -15.73 1.31
N ILE A 175 -8.61 -14.65 0.51
CA ILE A 175 -9.54 -14.49 -0.62
C ILE A 175 -9.26 -15.55 -1.70
N LEU A 176 -7.99 -15.80 -2.06
CA LEU A 176 -7.64 -16.84 -3.03
C LEU A 176 -8.12 -18.23 -2.57
N ARG A 177 -7.92 -18.57 -1.30
CA ARG A 177 -8.40 -19.82 -0.71
C ARG A 177 -9.93 -19.93 -0.76
N ASN A 178 -10.64 -18.85 -0.48
CA ASN A 178 -12.11 -18.80 -0.60
C ASN A 178 -12.57 -18.91 -2.06
N GLY A 179 -11.79 -18.40 -3.01
CA GLY A 179 -12.04 -18.56 -4.45
C GLY A 179 -11.97 -20.01 -4.89
N TRP A 180 -10.95 -20.76 -4.45
CA TRP A 180 -10.85 -22.20 -4.74
C TRP A 180 -11.92 -23.06 -4.09
N SER A 181 -12.47 -22.64 -2.95
CA SER A 181 -13.60 -23.34 -2.32
C SER A 181 -14.96 -23.03 -2.96
N GLY A 182 -15.00 -22.18 -4.00
CA GLY A 182 -16.21 -21.86 -4.75
C GLY A 182 -17.16 -20.89 -4.04
N ARG A 183 -16.65 -20.09 -3.09
CA ARG A 183 -17.47 -19.12 -2.34
C ARG A 183 -17.85 -17.87 -3.13
N TYR A 184 -17.14 -17.56 -4.21
CA TYR A 184 -17.37 -16.35 -5.01
C TYR A 184 -18.09 -16.67 -6.32
N THR A 185 -19.02 -15.78 -6.68
CA THR A 185 -19.75 -15.78 -7.94
C THR A 185 -19.79 -14.34 -8.48
N ALA A 186 -20.29 -14.15 -9.71
CA ALA A 186 -20.43 -12.82 -10.29
C ALA A 186 -21.29 -11.86 -9.44
N GLU A 187 -22.29 -12.39 -8.72
CA GLU A 187 -23.16 -11.59 -7.82
C GLU A 187 -22.54 -11.41 -6.43
N PHE A 188 -21.74 -12.38 -5.95
CA PHE A 188 -21.08 -12.34 -4.64
C PHE A 188 -19.57 -12.09 -4.79
N ASN A 189 -19.17 -10.91 -5.29
CA ASN A 189 -17.77 -10.52 -5.49
C ASN A 189 -17.28 -9.37 -4.58
N HIS A 190 -18.13 -8.86 -3.69
CA HIS A 190 -17.85 -7.66 -2.88
C HIS A 190 -16.55 -7.76 -2.06
N GLU A 191 -16.22 -8.93 -1.52
CA GLU A 191 -14.99 -9.14 -0.74
C GLU A 191 -13.73 -8.97 -1.60
N VAL A 192 -13.79 -9.39 -2.88
CA VAL A 192 -12.69 -9.26 -3.86
C VAL A 192 -12.47 -7.79 -4.23
N GLU A 193 -13.55 -7.03 -4.33
CA GLU A 193 -13.47 -5.58 -4.56
C GLU A 193 -12.86 -4.85 -3.36
N ILE A 194 -13.28 -5.17 -2.13
CA ILE A 194 -12.75 -4.56 -0.91
C ILE A 194 -11.26 -4.83 -0.72
N VAL A 195 -10.81 -6.08 -0.91
CA VAL A 195 -9.37 -6.38 -0.84
C VAL A 195 -8.60 -5.68 -1.97
N GLY A 196 -9.22 -5.50 -3.14
CA GLY A 196 -8.65 -4.73 -4.24
C GLY A 196 -8.42 -3.27 -3.87
N LEU A 197 -9.42 -2.60 -3.29
CA LEU A 197 -9.29 -1.22 -2.79
C LEU A 197 -8.12 -1.09 -1.80
N TYR A 198 -8.01 -2.03 -0.85
CA TYR A 198 -6.90 -2.06 0.10
C TYR A 198 -5.54 -2.24 -0.60
N TRP A 199 -5.43 -3.20 -1.53
CA TRP A 199 -4.17 -3.48 -2.22
C TRP A 199 -3.70 -2.29 -3.07
N HIS A 200 -4.61 -1.66 -3.81
CA HIS A 200 -4.31 -0.45 -4.58
C HIS A 200 -3.88 0.72 -3.70
N PHE A 201 -4.50 0.87 -2.53
CA PHE A 201 -4.09 1.89 -1.58
C PHE A 201 -2.67 1.66 -1.08
N VAL A 202 -2.33 0.44 -0.70
CA VAL A 202 -0.97 0.09 -0.25
C VAL A 202 0.05 0.40 -1.36
N ASP A 203 -0.23 0.04 -2.60
CA ASP A 203 0.62 0.37 -3.76
C ASP A 203 0.79 1.89 -3.95
N LEU A 204 -0.28 2.67 -3.85
CA LEU A 204 -0.22 4.14 -3.93
C LEU A 204 0.67 4.74 -2.83
N ILE A 205 0.53 4.27 -1.59
CA ILE A 205 1.39 4.70 -0.48
C ILE A 205 2.86 4.40 -0.79
N TRP A 206 3.17 3.24 -1.38
CA TRP A 206 4.55 2.90 -1.74
C TRP A 206 5.14 3.88 -2.75
N ILE A 207 4.37 4.28 -3.77
CA ILE A 207 4.82 5.28 -4.76
C ILE A 207 5.18 6.61 -4.07
N MET A 208 4.39 7.03 -3.07
CA MET A 208 4.71 8.22 -2.28
C MET A 208 5.97 8.02 -1.43
N VAL A 209 6.10 6.89 -0.73
CA VAL A 209 7.29 6.56 0.07
C VAL A 209 8.55 6.54 -0.81
N PHE A 210 8.49 5.88 -1.96
CA PHE A 210 9.58 5.86 -2.94
C PHE A 210 9.96 7.28 -3.37
N THR A 211 8.98 8.11 -3.70
CA THR A 211 9.23 9.51 -4.11
C THR A 211 9.89 10.33 -3.01
N PHE A 212 9.37 10.32 -1.79
CA PHE A 212 9.85 11.19 -0.71
C PHE A 212 11.14 10.70 -0.03
N ILE A 213 11.39 9.39 0.00
CA ILE A 213 12.51 8.80 0.72
C ILE A 213 13.69 8.51 -0.21
N TYR A 214 13.43 8.01 -1.42
CA TYR A 214 14.49 7.55 -2.33
C TYR A 214 14.84 8.57 -3.41
N LEU A 215 13.91 9.41 -3.85
CA LEU A 215 14.14 10.36 -4.95
C LEU A 215 14.35 11.79 -4.48
N LEU A 216 13.54 12.25 -3.52
CA LEU A 216 13.70 13.55 -2.89
C LEU A 216 14.70 13.41 -1.77
#